data_AF-A0A7V1Y7H4-F1
#
_entry.id   AF-A0A7V1Y7H4-F1
#
_cell.length_a   1.000
_cell.length_b   1.000
_cell.length_c   1.000
_cell.angle_alpha   90.00
_cell.angle_beta   90.00
_cell.angle_gamma   90.00
#
_symmetry.space_group_name_H-M   'P 1'
#
loop_
_entity.id
_entity.type
_entity.pdbx_description
1 polymer ?
#
loop_
_entity_poly.entity_id
_entity_poly.type
_entity_poly.pdbx_seq_one_letter_code
_entity_poly.pdbx_strand_id
1 'polypeptide(L)'
;MTGPARATAWGLVLLATGLSACTPQRPGGMPQIPRPPASAPPVLTADARWVMGYRELAREQDERVKTCAAARQTCDRAHFVRGLMALYESREAADSHFRQAVQADPAGDVAKVSQGWLALLHDRSVDLQPDGPLAPVLERLVRALLDQERTINRLTASREQERASVGALQTEVQNRDKKVQELTEQLEALKRIDQEARSKSKAKRPSKKPEPLPNKDTTP
;
A
#
# COMPACT_ATOMS: atom_id res chain seq x y z
N MET A 1 6.09 -43.94 -84.83
CA MET A 1 5.00 -43.97 -85.84
C MET A 1 3.73 -43.50 -85.15
N THR A 2 2.98 -42.64 -85.85
CA THR A 2 1.57 -42.23 -85.64
C THR A 2 1.17 -41.44 -84.37
N GLY A 3 0.99 -40.12 -84.55
CA GLY A 3 -0.19 -39.40 -83.97
C GLY A 3 -1.50 -39.84 -84.67
N PRO A 4 -2.70 -39.32 -84.34
CA PRO A 4 -3.05 -37.88 -84.32
C PRO A 4 -3.97 -37.44 -83.14
N ALA A 5 -3.94 -36.18 -82.69
CA ALA A 5 -4.82 -35.03 -83.02
C ALA A 5 -6.27 -35.01 -82.49
N ARG A 6 -6.52 -34.01 -81.64
CA ARG A 6 -7.67 -33.06 -81.55
C ARG A 6 -9.10 -33.59 -81.35
N ALA A 7 -9.77 -33.11 -80.28
CA ALA A 7 -10.85 -32.11 -80.37
C ALA A 7 -11.39 -31.67 -78.98
N THR A 8 -11.22 -30.38 -78.70
CA THR A 8 -12.09 -29.41 -78.00
C THR A 8 -13.31 -29.88 -77.20
N ALA A 9 -13.40 -29.42 -75.94
CA ALA A 9 -14.63 -28.83 -75.40
C ALA A 9 -14.30 -27.92 -74.22
N TRP A 10 -14.85 -26.71 -74.27
CA TRP A 10 -14.62 -25.61 -73.36
C TRP A 10 -15.40 -25.82 -72.06
N GLY A 11 -14.74 -25.59 -70.93
CA GLY A 11 -15.37 -25.63 -69.61
C GLY A 11 -14.55 -24.79 -68.63
N LEU A 12 -14.75 -23.48 -68.69
CA LEU A 12 -14.28 -22.53 -67.68
C LEU A 12 -14.99 -22.85 -66.36
N VAL A 13 -14.25 -23.43 -65.41
CA VAL A 13 -14.65 -23.46 -64.00
C VAL A 13 -13.67 -22.59 -63.23
N LEU A 14 -14.12 -21.38 -62.92
CA LEU A 14 -13.51 -20.48 -61.94
C LEU A 14 -13.70 -21.13 -60.55
N LEU A 15 -12.62 -21.71 -60.01
CA LEU A 15 -12.54 -22.02 -58.58
C LEU A 15 -11.64 -20.97 -57.92
N ALA A 16 -12.30 -20.16 -57.09
CA ALA A 16 -11.70 -19.11 -56.29
C ALA A 16 -10.56 -19.64 -55.42
N THR A 17 -9.44 -18.93 -55.44
CA THR A 17 -8.31 -19.09 -54.54
C THR A 17 -8.75 -18.88 -53.09
N GLY A 18 -8.78 -19.95 -52.31
CA GLY A 18 -8.88 -19.88 -50.86
C GLY A 18 -7.55 -19.41 -50.27
N LEU A 19 -7.48 -18.13 -49.87
CA LEU A 19 -6.43 -17.62 -49.00
C LEU A 19 -6.62 -18.27 -47.62
N SER A 20 -5.73 -19.19 -47.27
CA SER A 20 -5.61 -19.75 -45.93
C SER A 20 -5.09 -18.67 -44.99
N ALA A 21 -5.98 -18.00 -44.29
CA ALA A 21 -5.64 -17.10 -43.19
C ALA A 21 -5.27 -17.92 -41.96
N CYS A 22 -4.00 -17.86 -41.55
CA CYS A 22 -3.58 -18.27 -40.21
C CYS A 22 -4.25 -17.37 -39.18
N THR A 23 -5.14 -17.91 -38.35
CA THR A 23 -5.65 -17.21 -37.18
C THR A 23 -4.63 -17.31 -36.04
N PRO A 24 -4.22 -16.19 -35.42
CA PRO A 24 -3.38 -16.23 -34.24
C PRO A 24 -4.19 -16.76 -33.05
N GLN A 25 -3.68 -17.83 -32.45
CA GLN A 25 -4.22 -18.43 -31.25
C GLN A 25 -4.06 -17.47 -30.07
N ARG A 26 -5.19 -16.98 -29.57
CA ARG A 26 -5.28 -16.07 -28.42
C ARG A 26 -4.86 -16.82 -27.15
N PRO A 27 -3.99 -16.27 -26.29
CA PRO A 27 -3.58 -16.91 -25.04
C PRO A 27 -4.77 -17.00 -24.08
N GLY A 28 -4.79 -18.09 -23.31
CA GLY A 28 -5.91 -18.57 -22.51
C GLY A 28 -6.69 -17.51 -21.74
N GLY A 29 -7.98 -17.40 -22.05
CA GLY A 29 -8.95 -16.80 -21.14
C GLY A 29 -9.14 -17.74 -19.95
N MET A 30 -9.05 -17.20 -18.73
CA MET A 30 -9.48 -17.92 -17.53
C MET A 30 -10.91 -18.47 -17.75
N PRO A 31 -11.24 -19.65 -17.19
CA PRO A 31 -12.60 -20.17 -17.24
C PRO A 31 -13.57 -19.12 -16.69
N GLN A 32 -14.51 -18.68 -17.53
CA GLN A 32 -15.53 -17.73 -17.10
C GLN A 32 -16.50 -18.44 -16.17
N ILE A 33 -16.42 -18.11 -14.89
CA ILE A 33 -17.35 -18.59 -13.87
C ILE A 33 -18.73 -17.97 -14.15
N PRO A 34 -19.81 -18.76 -14.28
CA PRO A 34 -21.14 -18.25 -14.61
C PRO A 34 -21.64 -17.29 -13.53
N ARG A 35 -22.06 -16.06 -13.90
CA ARG A 35 -22.52 -15.01 -12.98
C ARG A 35 -23.83 -15.39 -12.24
N PRO A 36 -24.03 -15.01 -10.96
CA PRO A 36 -25.30 -15.28 -10.29
C PRO A 36 -26.41 -14.40 -10.88
N PRO A 37 -27.69 -14.84 -10.82
CA PRO A 37 -28.80 -14.05 -11.33
C PRO A 37 -28.96 -12.75 -10.53
N ALA A 38 -29.21 -11.63 -11.22
CA ALA A 38 -29.28 -10.28 -10.65
C ALA A 38 -30.38 -10.09 -9.59
N SER A 39 -31.37 -10.99 -9.53
CA SER A 39 -32.49 -10.94 -8.59
C SER A 39 -32.33 -11.87 -7.37
N ALA A 40 -31.14 -12.44 -7.15
CA ALA A 40 -30.91 -13.31 -5.99
C ALA A 40 -30.98 -12.49 -4.68
N PRO A 41 -31.59 -13.03 -3.61
CA PRO A 41 -31.55 -12.40 -2.30
C PRO A 41 -30.09 -12.23 -1.82
N PRO A 42 -29.83 -11.29 -0.88
CA PRO A 42 -28.54 -11.19 -0.24
C PRO A 42 -28.18 -12.50 0.47
N VAL A 43 -26.88 -12.71 0.69
CA VAL A 43 -26.39 -13.93 1.36
C VAL A 43 -26.59 -13.85 2.87
N LEU A 44 -26.49 -12.63 3.42
CA LEU A 44 -26.59 -12.36 4.84
C LEU A 44 -27.62 -11.29 5.10
N THR A 45 -28.31 -11.40 6.24
CA THR A 45 -29.23 -10.37 6.73
C THR A 45 -28.45 -9.27 7.44
N ALA A 46 -28.72 -8.03 7.07
CA ALA A 46 -28.05 -6.87 7.64
C ALA A 46 -28.65 -6.52 9.01
N ASP A 47 -27.89 -6.69 10.09
CA ASP A 47 -28.23 -6.10 11.39
C ASP A 47 -27.92 -4.59 11.34
N ALA A 48 -28.90 -3.75 11.68
CA ALA A 48 -28.78 -2.29 11.67
C ALA A 48 -27.57 -1.77 12.47
N ARG A 49 -27.25 -2.43 13.59
CA ARG A 49 -26.07 -2.05 14.41
C ARG A 49 -24.76 -2.28 13.66
N TRP A 50 -24.76 -3.27 12.78
CA TRP A 50 -23.60 -3.73 12.06
C TRP A 50 -23.37 -2.90 10.80
N VAL A 51 -24.43 -2.61 10.03
CA VAL A 51 -24.40 -1.69 8.89
C VAL A 51 -23.81 -0.34 9.31
N MET A 52 -24.21 0.18 10.47
CA MET A 52 -23.70 1.45 10.97
C MET A 52 -22.23 1.40 11.36
N GLY A 53 -21.79 0.33 12.04
CA GLY A 53 -20.39 0.20 12.43
C GLY A 53 -19.45 0.12 11.21
N TYR A 54 -19.82 -0.63 10.17
CA TYR A 54 -18.96 -0.88 9.01
C TYR A 54 -19.11 0.14 7.89
N ARG A 55 -20.06 1.06 7.99
CA ARG A 55 -20.28 2.12 7.00
C ARG A 55 -19.05 2.98 6.77
N GLU A 56 -18.34 3.34 7.83
CA GLU A 56 -17.15 4.19 7.70
C GLU A 56 -16.02 3.43 6.98
N LEU A 57 -15.82 2.16 7.34
CA LEU A 57 -14.88 1.28 6.65
C LEU A 57 -15.26 1.15 5.17
N ALA A 58 -16.55 1.01 4.85
CA ALA A 58 -17.04 0.93 3.48
C ALA A 58 -16.67 2.18 2.66
N ARG A 59 -16.92 3.37 3.22
CA ARG A 59 -16.58 4.64 2.55
C ARG A 59 -15.08 4.77 2.31
N GLU A 60 -14.28 4.40 3.30
CA GLU A 60 -12.83 4.39 3.17
C GLU A 60 -12.38 3.45 2.04
N GLN A 61 -12.96 2.25 1.94
CA GLN A 61 -12.66 1.33 0.85
C GLN A 61 -13.15 1.84 -0.51
N ASP A 62 -14.32 2.49 -0.57
CA ASP A 62 -14.83 3.06 -1.82
C ASP A 62 -13.91 4.17 -2.36
N GLU A 63 -13.35 5.01 -1.49
CA GLU A 63 -12.34 6.01 -1.90
C GLU A 63 -11.03 5.36 -2.37
N ARG A 64 -10.58 4.29 -1.69
CA ARG A 64 -9.41 3.51 -2.12
C ARG A 64 -9.65 2.87 -3.50
N VAL A 65 -10.83 2.30 -3.73
CA VAL A 65 -11.21 1.69 -5.02
C VAL A 65 -11.23 2.73 -6.15
N LYS A 66 -11.62 3.99 -5.91
CA LYS A 66 -11.59 5.04 -6.95
C LYS A 66 -10.18 5.36 -7.44
N THR A 67 -9.18 5.23 -6.56
CA THR A 67 -7.77 5.55 -6.89
C THR A 67 -6.99 4.34 -7.39
N CYS A 68 -7.63 3.18 -7.49
CA CYS A 68 -6.98 1.91 -7.77
C CYS A 68 -6.33 1.77 -9.13
N ALA A 69 -6.81 2.50 -10.15
CA ALA A 69 -6.16 2.51 -11.46
C ALA A 69 -4.73 3.10 -11.43
N ALA A 70 -4.40 3.91 -10.42
CA ALA A 70 -3.12 4.60 -10.28
C ALA A 70 -2.11 3.85 -9.39
N ALA A 71 -2.59 3.09 -8.39
CA ALA A 71 -1.75 2.43 -7.38
C ALA A 71 -1.95 0.91 -7.40
N ARG A 72 -1.16 0.21 -8.23
CA ARG A 72 -1.27 -1.23 -8.51
C ARG A 72 -1.12 -2.17 -7.29
N GLN A 73 -0.73 -1.66 -6.10
CA GLN A 73 -0.34 -2.49 -4.95
C GLN A 73 -1.39 -2.64 -3.84
N THR A 74 -2.61 -2.09 -3.95
CA THR A 74 -3.52 -2.04 -2.79
C THR A 74 -5.00 -2.28 -3.10
N CYS A 75 -5.30 -2.78 -4.30
CA CYS A 75 -6.67 -2.78 -4.83
C CYS A 75 -7.40 -4.09 -4.62
N ASP A 76 -6.66 -5.19 -4.64
CA ASP A 76 -7.15 -6.53 -4.32
C ASP A 76 -7.85 -6.54 -2.96
N ARG A 77 -7.19 -5.98 -1.94
CA ARG A 77 -7.71 -5.94 -0.58
C ARG A 77 -8.93 -5.03 -0.42
N ALA A 78 -8.91 -3.86 -1.07
CA ALA A 78 -10.06 -2.95 -1.03
C ALA A 78 -11.31 -3.57 -1.68
N HIS A 79 -11.12 -4.22 -2.84
CA HIS A 79 -12.19 -4.96 -3.51
C HIS A 79 -12.66 -6.16 -2.67
N PHE A 80 -11.76 -6.89 -2.02
CA PHE A 80 -12.12 -8.02 -1.16
C PHE A 80 -12.99 -7.58 0.02
N VAL A 81 -12.58 -6.54 0.74
CA VAL A 81 -13.34 -5.99 1.88
C VAL A 81 -14.69 -5.48 1.41
N ARG A 82 -14.75 -4.78 0.27
CA ARG A 82 -16.02 -4.35 -0.33
C ARG A 82 -16.92 -5.52 -0.71
N GLY A 83 -16.35 -6.62 -1.21
CA GLY A 83 -17.05 -7.86 -1.51
C GLY A 83 -17.67 -8.50 -0.26
N LEU A 84 -16.93 -8.55 0.85
CA LEU A 84 -17.44 -9.04 2.14
C LEU A 84 -18.64 -8.21 2.64
N MET A 85 -18.58 -6.88 2.50
CA MET A 85 -19.70 -6.01 2.86
C MET A 85 -20.89 -6.18 1.90
N ALA A 86 -20.61 -6.37 0.62
CA ALA A 86 -21.65 -6.57 -0.39
C ALA A 86 -22.43 -7.89 -0.23
N LEU A 87 -21.94 -8.87 0.56
CA LEU A 87 -22.71 -10.06 0.93
C LEU A 87 -24.02 -9.74 1.67
N TYR A 88 -24.08 -8.58 2.34
CA TYR A 88 -25.27 -8.06 3.00
C TYR A 88 -26.16 -7.23 2.07
N GLU A 89 -25.64 -6.80 0.91
CA GLU A 89 -26.34 -5.95 -0.04
C GLU A 89 -27.00 -6.78 -1.14
N SER A 90 -26.19 -7.55 -1.88
CA SER A 90 -26.66 -8.46 -2.92
C SER A 90 -25.57 -9.45 -3.33
N ARG A 91 -26.01 -10.62 -3.80
CA ARG A 91 -25.10 -11.64 -4.33
C ARG A 91 -24.27 -11.13 -5.52
N GLU A 92 -24.89 -10.31 -6.37
CA GLU A 92 -24.27 -9.76 -7.57
C GLU A 92 -23.17 -8.73 -7.24
N ALA A 93 -23.41 -7.86 -6.26
CA ALA A 93 -22.39 -6.88 -5.83
C ALA A 93 -21.18 -7.59 -5.19
N ALA A 94 -21.42 -8.59 -4.35
CA ALA A 94 -20.35 -9.38 -3.74
C ALA A 94 -19.51 -10.10 -4.81
N ASP A 95 -20.18 -10.77 -5.74
CA ASP A 95 -19.55 -11.43 -6.88
C ASP A 95 -18.68 -10.48 -7.72
N SER A 96 -19.21 -9.31 -8.06
CA SER A 96 -18.48 -8.28 -8.82
C SER A 96 -17.17 -7.89 -8.12
N HIS A 97 -17.25 -7.58 -6.82
CA HIS A 97 -16.10 -7.13 -6.05
C HIS A 97 -15.06 -8.24 -5.83
N PHE A 98 -15.48 -9.49 -5.56
CA PHE A 98 -14.53 -10.60 -5.47
C PHE A 98 -13.82 -10.88 -6.80
N ARG A 99 -14.51 -10.74 -7.94
CA ARG A 99 -13.82 -10.83 -9.25
C ARG A 99 -12.81 -9.72 -9.44
N GLN A 100 -13.13 -8.48 -9.05
CA GLN A 100 -12.20 -7.36 -9.11
C GLN A 100 -10.97 -7.60 -8.21
N ALA A 101 -11.17 -8.18 -7.02
CA ALA A 101 -10.07 -8.54 -6.13
C ALA A 101 -9.11 -9.56 -6.78
N VAL A 102 -9.66 -10.59 -7.44
CA VAL A 102 -8.87 -11.58 -8.19
C VAL A 102 -8.16 -10.95 -9.39
N GLN A 103 -8.78 -10.00 -10.08
CA GLN A 103 -8.17 -9.34 -11.24
C GLN A 103 -7.05 -8.38 -10.82
N ALA A 104 -7.16 -7.74 -9.66
CA ALA A 104 -6.17 -6.80 -9.15
C ALA A 104 -4.85 -7.49 -8.80
N ASP A 105 -4.89 -8.66 -8.17
CA ASP A 105 -3.71 -9.50 -7.92
C ASP A 105 -4.05 -11.00 -8.02
N PRO A 106 -3.95 -11.61 -9.22
CA PRO A 106 -4.34 -13.01 -9.42
C PRO A 106 -3.54 -14.04 -8.63
N ALA A 107 -2.31 -13.70 -8.22
CA ALA A 107 -1.43 -14.61 -7.49
C ALA A 107 -1.47 -14.40 -5.97
N GLY A 108 -2.07 -13.28 -5.53
CA GLY A 108 -2.16 -12.89 -4.13
C GLY A 108 -3.04 -13.82 -3.29
N ASP A 109 -2.81 -13.81 -1.98
CA ASP A 109 -3.59 -14.62 -1.05
C ASP A 109 -5.06 -14.17 -0.99
N VAL A 110 -5.31 -12.87 -1.16
CA VAL A 110 -6.66 -12.31 -1.27
C VAL A 110 -7.41 -12.89 -2.46
N ALA A 111 -6.73 -13.12 -3.59
CA ALA A 111 -7.37 -13.73 -4.76
C ALA A 111 -7.77 -15.18 -4.50
N LYS A 112 -6.95 -15.98 -3.81
CA LYS A 112 -7.31 -17.37 -3.45
C LYS A 112 -8.56 -17.40 -2.56
N VAL A 113 -8.61 -16.53 -1.55
CA VAL A 113 -9.79 -16.44 -0.66
C VAL A 113 -11.01 -15.94 -1.44
N SER A 114 -10.83 -14.94 -2.31
CA SER A 114 -11.89 -14.41 -3.18
C SER A 114 -12.43 -15.47 -4.15
N GLN A 115 -11.57 -16.35 -4.68
CA GLN A 115 -12.01 -17.48 -5.50
C GLN A 115 -12.86 -18.47 -4.70
N GLY A 116 -12.53 -18.72 -3.44
CA GLY A 116 -13.37 -19.53 -2.54
C GLY A 116 -14.76 -18.92 -2.33
N TRP A 117 -14.83 -17.60 -2.11
CA TRP A 117 -16.09 -16.87 -2.04
C TRP A 117 -16.88 -16.96 -3.36
N LEU A 118 -16.22 -16.76 -4.50
CA LEU A 118 -16.85 -16.92 -5.81
C LEU A 118 -17.40 -18.34 -5.99
N ALA A 119 -16.63 -19.38 -5.65
CA ALA A 119 -17.11 -20.76 -5.73
C ALA A 119 -18.38 -20.94 -4.88
N LEU A 120 -18.39 -20.46 -3.64
CA LEU A 120 -19.54 -20.52 -2.75
C LEU A 120 -20.76 -19.75 -3.31
N LEU A 121 -20.55 -18.54 -3.85
CA LEU A 121 -21.61 -17.71 -4.42
C LEU A 121 -22.24 -18.29 -5.69
N HIS A 122 -21.55 -19.18 -6.40
CA HIS A 122 -22.08 -19.80 -7.61
C HIS A 122 -22.54 -21.24 -7.41
N ASP A 123 -22.15 -21.87 -6.29
CA ASP A 123 -22.63 -23.18 -5.94
C ASP A 123 -24.14 -23.14 -5.67
N ARG A 124 -24.89 -23.91 -6.46
CA ARG A 124 -26.34 -24.06 -6.32
C ARG A 124 -26.73 -25.15 -5.33
N SER A 125 -25.78 -26.00 -4.93
CA SER A 125 -25.99 -27.06 -3.95
C SER A 125 -25.99 -26.52 -2.51
N VAL A 126 -25.33 -25.39 -2.28
CA VAL A 126 -25.29 -24.72 -0.99
C VAL A 126 -26.42 -23.71 -0.88
N ASP A 127 -27.30 -23.92 0.10
CA ASP A 127 -28.33 -22.95 0.44
C ASP A 127 -27.72 -21.79 1.25
N LEU A 128 -27.49 -20.67 0.55
CA LEU A 128 -27.00 -19.42 1.11
C LEU A 128 -28.14 -18.43 1.43
N GLN A 129 -29.36 -18.91 1.66
CA GLN A 129 -30.42 -18.04 2.12
C GLN A 129 -30.07 -17.39 3.47
N PRO A 130 -30.49 -16.13 3.70
CA PRO A 130 -30.23 -15.43 4.96
C PRO A 130 -30.72 -16.16 6.21
N ASP A 131 -31.78 -16.95 6.08
CA ASP A 131 -32.36 -17.75 7.17
C ASP A 131 -31.88 -19.22 7.16
N GLY A 132 -30.94 -19.54 6.28
CA GLY A 132 -30.39 -20.87 6.11
C GLY A 132 -29.49 -21.30 7.28
N PRO A 133 -29.24 -22.60 7.45
CA PRO A 133 -28.47 -23.14 8.57
C PRO A 133 -27.00 -22.67 8.59
N LEU A 134 -26.46 -22.29 7.43
CA LEU A 134 -25.10 -21.79 7.31
C LEU A 134 -24.97 -20.29 7.57
N ALA A 135 -26.07 -19.53 7.48
CA ALA A 135 -26.03 -18.08 7.59
C ALA A 135 -25.39 -17.58 8.90
N PRO A 136 -25.69 -18.14 10.09
CA PRO A 136 -25.05 -17.68 11.34
C PRO A 136 -23.54 -17.94 11.39
N VAL A 137 -23.07 -19.02 10.78
CA VAL A 137 -21.64 -19.37 10.72
C VAL A 137 -20.92 -18.42 9.76
N LEU A 138 -21.51 -18.24 8.58
CA LEU A 138 -20.97 -17.35 7.55
C LEU A 138 -20.92 -15.90 8.04
N GLU A 139 -21.98 -15.46 8.71
CA GLU A 139 -22.06 -14.15 9.32
C GLU A 139 -20.92 -13.95 10.33
N ARG A 140 -20.72 -14.87 11.28
CA ARG A 140 -19.60 -14.78 12.25
C ARG A 140 -18.25 -14.71 11.56
N LEU A 141 -18.03 -15.49 10.50
CA LEU A 141 -16.79 -15.45 9.72
C LEU A 141 -16.58 -14.08 9.07
N VAL A 142 -17.59 -13.56 8.35
CA VAL A 142 -17.52 -12.26 7.68
C VAL A 142 -17.25 -11.15 8.70
N ARG A 143 -17.91 -11.20 9.87
CA ARG A 143 -17.64 -10.28 10.97
C ARG A 143 -16.20 -10.33 11.45
N ALA A 144 -15.68 -11.53 11.71
CA ALA A 144 -14.31 -11.71 12.16
C ALA A 144 -13.29 -11.17 11.14
N LEU A 145 -13.51 -11.43 9.85
CA LEU A 145 -12.66 -10.93 8.77
C LEU A 145 -12.66 -9.40 8.69
N LEU A 146 -13.83 -8.76 8.87
CA LEU A 146 -13.93 -7.31 8.78
C LEU A 146 -13.43 -6.60 10.05
N ASP A 147 -13.60 -7.21 11.23
CA ASP A 147 -12.97 -6.70 12.46
C ASP A 147 -11.45 -6.82 12.41
N GLN A 148 -10.93 -7.90 11.82
CA GLN A 148 -9.51 -8.04 11.52
C GLN A 148 -9.05 -6.93 10.56
N GLU A 149 -9.81 -6.62 9.51
CA GLU A 149 -9.47 -5.56 8.57
C GLU A 149 -9.38 -4.20 9.25
N ARG A 150 -10.35 -3.85 10.08
CA ARG A 150 -10.30 -2.60 10.85
C ARG A 150 -9.07 -2.52 11.75
N THR A 151 -8.71 -3.63 12.38
CA THR A 151 -7.53 -3.69 13.24
C THR A 151 -6.27 -3.43 12.42
N ILE A 152 -6.15 -4.03 11.24
CA ILE A 152 -5.02 -3.82 10.32
C ILE A 152 -4.96 -2.37 9.84
N ASN A 153 -6.10 -1.76 9.50
CA ASN A 153 -6.14 -0.35 9.09
C ASN A 153 -5.70 0.59 10.23
N ARG A 154 -6.17 0.35 11.47
CA ARG A 154 -5.75 1.13 12.64
C ARG A 154 -4.25 1.01 12.91
N LEU A 155 -3.70 -0.19 12.83
CA LEU A 155 -2.26 -0.42 13.01
C LEU A 155 -1.45 0.26 11.92
N THR A 156 -1.93 0.24 10.68
CA THR A 156 -1.27 0.91 9.55
C THR A 156 -1.27 2.43 9.74
N ALA A 157 -2.41 3.02 10.09
CA ALA A 157 -2.51 4.45 10.39
C ALA A 157 -1.61 4.87 11.57
N SER A 158 -1.57 4.08 12.64
CA SER A 158 -0.68 4.32 13.79
C SER A 158 0.79 4.32 13.37
N ARG A 159 1.19 3.35 12.53
CA ARG A 159 2.57 3.25 12.03
C ARG A 159 2.96 4.43 11.15
N GLU A 160 2.04 4.94 10.34
CA GLU A 160 2.28 6.14 9.53
C GLU A 160 2.44 7.38 10.40
N GLN A 161 1.61 7.53 11.43
CA GLN A 161 1.75 8.59 12.42
C GLN A 161 3.10 8.52 13.17
N GLU A 162 3.53 7.33 13.57
CA GLU A 162 4.85 7.11 14.19
C GLU A 162 6.00 7.46 13.25
N ARG A 163 5.91 7.09 11.97
CA ARG A 163 6.92 7.47 10.97
C ARG A 163 7.01 8.98 10.80
N ALA A 164 5.86 9.67 10.78
CA ALA A 164 5.81 11.13 10.69
C ALA A 164 6.42 11.80 11.93
N SER A 165 6.12 11.29 13.14
CA SER A 165 6.67 11.84 14.38
C SER A 165 8.18 11.61 14.50
N VAL A 166 8.68 10.43 14.13
CA VAL A 166 10.12 10.15 14.07
C VAL A 166 10.82 11.09 13.08
N GLY A 167 10.23 11.32 11.91
CA GLY A 167 10.77 12.27 10.92
C GLY A 167 10.85 13.71 11.45
N ALA A 168 9.83 14.16 12.18
CA ALA A 168 9.82 15.47 12.81
C ALA A 168 10.90 15.60 13.90
N LEU A 169 11.03 14.60 14.78
CA LEU A 169 12.04 14.57 15.83
C LEU A 169 13.46 14.55 15.26
N GLN A 170 13.69 13.78 14.18
CA GLN A 170 14.99 13.73 13.52
C GLN A 170 15.39 15.09 12.96
N THR A 171 14.44 15.84 12.41
CA THR A 171 14.67 17.21 11.92
C THR A 171 15.01 18.15 13.08
N GLU A 172 14.32 18.02 14.21
CA GLU A 172 14.61 18.83 15.41
C GLU A 172 16.01 18.53 15.97
N VAL A 173 16.40 17.25 16.07
CA VAL A 173 17.74 16.85 16.51
C VAL A 173 18.80 17.45 15.59
N GLN A 174 18.64 17.34 14.27
CA GLN A 174 19.57 17.94 13.31
C GLN A 174 19.70 19.46 13.48
N ASN A 175 18.60 20.16 13.75
CA ASN A 175 18.62 21.61 13.98
C ASN A 175 19.35 21.96 15.28
N ARG A 176 19.17 21.16 16.33
CA ARG A 176 19.88 21.33 17.60
C ARG A 176 21.37 21.05 17.44
N ASP A 177 21.75 20.02 16.69
CA ASP A 177 23.15 19.68 16.43
C ASP A 177 23.86 20.81 15.67
N LYS A 178 23.22 21.40 14.65
CA LYS A 178 23.74 22.59 13.96
C LYS A 178 23.98 23.76 14.90
N LYS A 179 23.03 24.01 15.81
CA LYS A 179 23.14 25.09 16.79
C LYS A 179 24.25 24.82 17.82
N VAL A 180 24.42 23.56 18.24
CA VAL A 180 25.55 23.16 19.10
C VAL A 180 26.87 23.38 18.40
N GLN A 181 26.96 23.03 17.11
CA GLN A 181 28.18 23.26 16.32
C GLN A 181 28.50 24.76 16.22
N GLU A 182 27.52 25.59 15.87
CA GLU A 182 27.69 27.05 15.79
C GLU A 182 28.15 27.65 17.13
N LEU A 183 27.51 27.26 18.24
CA LEU A 183 27.90 27.72 19.57
C LEU A 183 29.29 27.23 19.96
N THR A 184 29.68 26.03 19.54
CA THR A 184 31.03 25.49 19.77
C THR A 184 32.08 26.31 19.03
N GLU A 185 31.84 26.65 17.76
CA GLU A 185 32.70 27.51 16.95
C GLU A 185 32.86 28.90 17.56
N GLN A 186 31.76 29.51 18.04
CA GLN A 186 31.81 30.80 18.74
C GLN A 186 32.65 30.72 20.03
N LEU A 187 32.53 29.63 20.78
CA LEU A 187 33.28 29.43 22.03
C LEU A 187 34.78 29.26 21.75
N GLU A 188 35.15 28.56 20.68
CA GLU A 188 36.54 28.45 20.24
C GLU A 188 37.12 29.79 19.78
N ALA A 189 36.35 30.57 19.01
CA ALA A 189 36.75 31.91 18.61
C ALA A 189 36.98 32.83 19.83
N LEU A 190 36.08 32.80 20.81
CA LEU A 190 36.20 33.59 22.03
C LEU A 190 37.42 33.18 22.86
N LYS A 191 37.72 31.88 22.96
CA LYS A 191 38.93 31.38 23.63
C LYS A 191 40.21 31.89 22.99
N ARG A 192 40.28 31.96 21.65
CA ARG A 192 41.44 32.52 20.94
C ARG A 192 41.65 34.00 21.30
N ILE A 193 40.57 34.76 21.36
CA ILE A 193 40.61 36.18 21.75
C ILE A 193 41.13 36.35 23.18
N ASP A 194 40.63 35.57 24.15
CA ASP A 194 41.12 35.64 25.54
C ASP A 194 42.61 35.28 25.65
N GLN A 195 43.06 34.24 24.94
CA GLN A 195 44.48 33.88 24.89
C GLN A 195 45.36 34.98 24.31
N GLU A 196 44.91 35.66 23.24
CA GLU A 196 45.63 36.77 22.63
C GLU A 196 45.67 38.01 23.55
N ALA A 197 44.59 38.30 24.28
CA ALA A 197 44.56 39.38 25.27
C ALA A 197 45.49 39.08 26.47
N ARG A 198 45.53 37.83 26.92
CA ARG A 198 46.45 37.37 27.97
C ARG A 198 47.91 37.43 27.53
N SER A 199 48.25 37.03 26.31
CA SER A 199 49.64 37.12 25.83
C SER A 199 50.10 38.59 25.73
N LYS A 200 49.23 39.49 25.26
CA LYS A 200 49.51 40.93 25.18
C LYS A 200 49.68 41.60 26.55
N SER A 201 48.90 41.20 27.55
CA SER A 201 49.00 41.76 28.92
C SER A 201 50.20 41.23 29.71
N LYS A 202 50.59 39.96 29.53
CA LYS A 202 51.77 39.37 30.18
C LYS A 202 53.09 39.98 29.70
N ALA A 203 53.14 40.43 28.44
CA ALA A 203 54.29 41.17 27.89
C ALA A 203 54.47 42.59 28.48
N LYS A 204 53.47 43.13 29.19
CA LYS A 204 53.49 44.49 29.76
C LYS A 204 53.84 44.56 31.26
N ARG A 205 54.12 43.45 31.94
CA ARG A 205 54.48 43.46 33.37
C ARG A 205 55.99 43.66 33.54
N PRO A 206 56.49 44.81 34.03
CA PRO A 206 57.93 45.00 34.25
C PRO A 206 58.37 44.11 35.41
N SER A 207 59.42 43.32 35.16
CA SER A 207 60.10 42.51 36.17
C SER A 207 60.76 43.46 37.18
N LYS A 208 60.13 43.68 38.34
CA LYS A 208 60.81 44.30 39.49
C LYS A 208 61.74 43.23 40.08
N LYS A 209 63.03 43.38 39.79
CA LYS A 209 64.15 42.73 40.49
C LYS A 209 64.04 43.06 41.99
N PRO A 210 64.13 42.09 42.91
CA PRO A 210 64.21 42.41 44.34
C PRO A 210 65.62 42.93 44.65
N GLU A 211 65.70 44.16 45.12
CA GLU A 211 66.90 44.77 45.68
C GLU A 211 67.01 44.37 47.17
N PRO A 212 68.14 43.86 47.65
CA PRO A 212 68.28 43.45 49.05
C PRO A 212 68.42 44.68 49.97
N LEU A 213 67.69 44.66 51.08
CA LEU A 213 67.71 45.67 52.14
C LEU A 213 69.09 45.86 52.79
N PRO A 214 69.41 47.08 53.26
CA PRO A 214 70.63 47.37 54.01
C PRO A 214 70.45 46.98 55.48
N ASN A 215 71.47 46.33 56.04
CA ASN A 215 71.63 46.18 57.49
C ASN A 215 73.07 46.54 57.83
N LYS A 216 73.25 47.58 58.66
CA LYS A 216 73.77 47.40 60.03
C LYS A 216 73.85 48.71 60.80
N ASP A 217 73.39 48.59 62.04
CA ASP A 217 73.42 49.48 63.18
C ASP A 217 74.79 50.15 63.46
N THR A 218 74.79 51.29 64.17
CA THR A 218 75.21 51.41 65.60
C THR A 218 75.60 52.87 65.95
N THR A 219 74.86 53.48 66.88
CA THR A 219 75.17 54.65 67.76
C THR A 219 76.55 54.46 68.45
N PRO A 220 77.37 55.46 68.83
CA PRO A 220 77.03 56.78 69.39
C PRO A 220 77.70 58.01 68.77
#